data_AF-A0A9Q3EMI2-F1
#
_entry.id   AF-A0A9Q3EMI2-F1
#
_cell.length_a   1.000
_cell.length_b   1.000
_cell.length_c   1.000
_cell.angle_alpha   90.00
_cell.angle_beta   90.00
_cell.angle_gamma   90.00
#
_symmetry.space_group_name_H-M   'P 1'
#
loop_
_entity.id
_entity.type
_entity.pdbx_description
1 polymer ?
#
loop_
_entity_poly.entity_id
_entity_poly.type
_entity_poly.pdbx_seq_one_letter_code
_entity_poly.pdbx_strand_id
1 'polypeptide(L)'
;MDWKNGLITYDSSHKDSSGSTSSTSNDFATAVNSVALDEEEEPEEVETVLKVVPPAYHQYLDVLSKVKAEKLPQQHCCYHHIKLEGLLPPVGVIYSLSNQESETENVEKGFISPSSSSTGVPVFFVKKKDLGLCLCVDYRKLNSVTRKNRYPVPPMTKLLTVFNGSIIFSKIDLRAAYNLLRIKEGDEHLIALSAKYGSYEYLVMLFGLTNSPASFQNIVNGISAEFLDIFVVVHLDDIMVFSSSEEGHVKHVASVLQILRDNNLFAKDSKCVFHASSVEYLGYVVSSDGLKMDSSKVQKILHWPQPKNIKALQSFLGFAIFYHCFIKNYSKKITSQKRPSFYLQ
;
A
#
# COMPACT_ATOMS: atom_id res chain seq x y z
N MET A 1 29.17 3.26 22.68
CA MET A 1 28.63 4.45 21.99
C MET A 1 29.83 5.28 21.60
N ASP A 2 30.29 5.08 20.37
CA ASP A 2 30.96 6.12 19.60
C ASP A 2 30.63 5.80 18.14
N TRP A 3 29.74 6.61 17.58
CA TRP A 3 29.07 6.38 16.29
C TRP A 3 29.49 7.44 15.27
N LYS A 4 30.55 8.20 15.58
CA LYS A 4 30.96 9.39 14.82
C LYS A 4 31.91 9.11 13.65
N ASN A 5 32.47 7.91 13.50
CA ASN A 5 33.47 7.65 12.45
C ASN A 5 33.02 6.50 11.53
N GLY A 6 31.98 6.72 10.73
CA GLY A 6 31.41 5.74 9.79
C GLY A 6 32.39 5.22 8.72
N LEU A 7 33.31 4.34 9.12
CA LEU A 7 34.21 3.58 8.26
C LEU A 7 34.30 2.16 8.81
N ILE A 8 33.72 1.22 8.06
CA ILE A 8 34.16 -0.18 8.08
C ILE A 8 34.62 -0.45 6.65
N THR A 9 35.92 -0.45 6.44
CA THR A 9 36.55 -0.97 5.22
C THR A 9 36.73 -2.48 5.37
N TYR A 10 36.39 -3.21 4.32
CA TYR A 10 36.98 -4.52 4.08
C TYR A 10 37.53 -4.55 2.66
N ASP A 11 38.78 -4.99 2.55
CA ASP A 11 39.58 -5.10 1.33
C ASP A 11 39.24 -6.41 0.60
N SER A 12 39.03 -6.33 -0.71
CA SER A 12 39.24 -7.47 -1.60
C SER A 12 39.65 -6.98 -2.99
N SER A 13 40.95 -6.86 -3.18
CA SER A 13 41.61 -6.65 -4.46
C SER A 13 41.78 -7.98 -5.23
N HIS A 14 41.25 -8.01 -6.47
CA HIS A 14 41.78 -8.64 -7.72
C HIS A 14 40.61 -9.04 -8.66
N LYS A 15 40.37 -8.25 -9.73
CA LYS A 15 40.87 -8.35 -11.14
C LYS A 15 39.97 -9.21 -12.04
N ASP A 16 39.23 -8.56 -12.94
CA ASP A 16 39.45 -8.44 -14.42
C ASP A 16 39.01 -9.72 -15.16
N SER A 17 38.37 -9.77 -16.33
CA SER A 17 37.83 -8.85 -17.35
C SER A 17 37.13 -9.79 -18.36
N SER A 18 36.06 -9.41 -19.06
CA SER A 18 36.06 -9.03 -20.49
C SER A 18 34.68 -9.39 -21.07
N GLY A 19 34.16 -8.53 -21.94
CA GLY A 19 32.77 -8.59 -22.40
C GLY A 19 32.52 -9.44 -23.64
N SER A 20 31.25 -9.53 -24.02
CA SER A 20 30.82 -9.53 -25.42
C SER A 20 29.39 -9.00 -25.51
N THR A 21 29.22 -7.99 -26.36
CA THR A 21 27.94 -7.42 -26.78
C THR A 21 27.40 -8.21 -27.97
N SER A 22 26.16 -8.69 -27.92
CA SER A 22 25.42 -9.03 -29.14
C SER A 22 23.90 -8.98 -28.95
N SER A 23 23.28 -8.06 -29.71
CA SER A 23 21.97 -8.15 -30.37
C SER A 23 20.74 -8.54 -29.54
N THR A 24 19.99 -7.55 -29.03
CA THR A 24 18.64 -7.71 -28.46
C THR A 24 17.53 -6.95 -29.23
N SER A 25 17.81 -6.48 -30.45
CA SER A 25 16.86 -5.65 -31.20
C SER A 25 15.70 -6.43 -31.85
N ASN A 26 15.85 -7.73 -32.08
CA ASN A 26 14.85 -8.55 -32.80
C ASN A 26 13.86 -9.31 -31.91
N ASP A 27 14.18 -9.49 -30.62
CA ASP A 27 13.29 -10.19 -29.68
C ASP A 27 12.21 -9.25 -29.10
N PHE A 28 12.45 -7.94 -29.10
CA PHE A 28 11.55 -6.93 -28.53
C PHE A 28 10.27 -6.74 -29.38
N ALA A 29 10.39 -6.66 -30.70
CA ALA A 29 9.25 -6.47 -31.60
C ALA A 29 8.30 -7.68 -31.64
N THR A 30 8.82 -8.89 -31.36
CA THR A 30 8.04 -10.13 -31.38
C THR A 30 7.28 -10.34 -30.07
N ALA A 31 7.82 -9.85 -28.94
CA ALA A 31 7.12 -9.87 -27.65
C ALA A 31 5.90 -8.92 -27.65
N VAL A 32 6.01 -7.73 -28.25
CA VAL A 32 4.90 -6.76 -28.33
C VAL A 32 3.69 -7.31 -29.10
N ASN A 33 3.92 -8.19 -30.10
CA ASN A 33 2.84 -8.80 -30.90
C ASN A 33 2.23 -10.07 -30.28
N SER A 34 2.81 -10.63 -29.22
CA SER A 34 2.38 -11.91 -28.63
C SER A 34 1.82 -11.80 -27.21
N VAL A 35 1.90 -10.61 -26.58
CA VAL A 35 1.35 -10.38 -25.25
C VAL A 35 -0.03 -9.74 -25.39
N ALA A 36 -1.05 -10.47 -24.96
CA ALA A 36 -2.45 -10.04 -24.93
C ALA A 36 -2.64 -8.91 -23.91
N LEU A 37 -2.29 -7.69 -24.31
CA LEU A 37 -2.74 -6.48 -23.66
C LEU A 37 -3.94 -5.95 -24.43
N ASP A 38 -4.94 -5.48 -23.69
CA ASP A 38 -6.22 -5.07 -24.25
C ASP A 38 -6.01 -3.92 -25.27
N GLU A 39 -6.73 -3.93 -26.39
CA GLU A 39 -6.67 -2.89 -27.44
C GLU A 39 -7.01 -1.47 -26.93
N GLU A 40 -7.50 -1.36 -25.68
CA GLU A 40 -7.84 -0.10 -24.99
C GLU A 40 -6.64 0.54 -24.27
N GLU A 41 -5.48 -0.11 -24.15
CA GLU A 41 -4.29 0.48 -23.50
C GLU A 41 -3.44 1.32 -24.46
N GLU A 42 -3.00 2.47 -23.98
CA GLU A 42 -2.07 3.34 -24.71
C GLU A 42 -0.72 2.62 -24.93
N PRO A 43 -0.16 2.60 -26.16
CA PRO A 43 1.08 1.87 -26.47
C PRO A 43 2.28 2.27 -25.60
N GLU A 44 2.34 3.53 -25.18
CA GLU A 44 3.39 4.04 -24.30
C GLU A 44 3.28 3.45 -22.88
N GLU A 45 2.07 3.30 -22.34
CA GLU A 45 1.86 2.68 -21.02
C GLU A 45 2.32 1.21 -21.07
N VAL A 46 1.97 0.47 -22.12
CA VAL A 46 2.40 -0.92 -22.34
C VAL A 46 3.93 -1.06 -22.35
N GLU A 47 4.62 -0.18 -23.09
CA GLU A 47 6.08 -0.21 -23.18
C GLU A 47 6.75 0.05 -21.82
N THR A 48 6.17 0.92 -21.00
CA THR A 48 6.70 1.18 -19.65
C THR A 48 6.55 -0.04 -18.73
N VAL A 49 5.42 -0.74 -18.80
CA VAL A 49 5.19 -1.95 -18.00
C VAL A 49 6.16 -3.07 -18.40
N LEU A 50 6.37 -3.28 -19.71
CA LEU A 50 7.33 -4.28 -20.22
C LEU A 50 8.78 -4.03 -19.76
N LYS A 51 9.16 -2.77 -19.54
CA LYS A 51 10.49 -2.40 -19.02
C LYS A 51 10.66 -2.70 -17.53
N VAL A 52 9.59 -2.62 -16.75
CA VAL A 52 9.62 -2.83 -15.29
C VAL A 52 9.44 -4.29 -14.92
N VAL A 53 8.59 -5.02 -15.66
CA VAL A 53 8.20 -6.39 -15.36
C VAL A 53 9.16 -7.39 -16.04
N PRO A 54 9.82 -8.28 -15.28
CA PRO A 54 10.68 -9.31 -15.86
C PRO A 54 9.95 -10.20 -16.89
N PRO A 55 10.65 -10.68 -17.94
CA PRO A 55 10.06 -11.52 -18.99
C PRO A 55 9.32 -12.77 -18.49
N ALA A 56 9.77 -13.35 -17.38
CA ALA A 56 9.14 -14.50 -16.75
C ALA A 56 7.66 -14.26 -16.35
N TYR A 57 7.26 -12.99 -16.21
CA TYR A 57 5.91 -12.58 -15.80
C TYR A 57 5.13 -11.87 -16.90
N HIS A 58 5.63 -11.79 -18.13
CA HIS A 58 4.92 -11.12 -19.24
C HIS A 58 3.58 -11.78 -19.58
N GLN A 59 3.37 -13.03 -19.19
CA GLN A 59 2.05 -13.63 -19.29
C GLN A 59 1.02 -12.97 -18.36
N TYR A 60 1.43 -12.24 -17.31
CA TYR A 60 0.60 -11.60 -16.27
C TYR A 60 0.42 -10.08 -16.41
N LEU A 61 0.71 -9.49 -17.57
CA LEU A 61 0.64 -8.03 -17.72
C LEU A 61 -0.78 -7.46 -17.56
N ASP A 62 -1.81 -8.26 -17.78
CA ASP A 62 -3.20 -7.92 -17.49
C ASP A 62 -3.43 -7.54 -16.02
N VAL A 63 -2.69 -8.13 -15.08
CA VAL A 63 -2.73 -7.81 -13.64
C VAL A 63 -2.14 -6.42 -13.34
N LEU A 64 -1.37 -5.85 -14.27
CA LEU A 64 -0.80 -4.51 -14.13
C LEU A 64 -1.58 -3.46 -14.93
N SER A 65 -2.68 -3.86 -15.58
CA SER A 65 -3.50 -3.00 -16.42
C SER A 65 -4.14 -1.87 -15.62
N LYS A 66 -4.01 -0.64 -16.12
CA LYS A 66 -4.64 0.54 -15.50
C LYS A 66 -6.11 0.61 -15.88
N VAL A 67 -6.42 0.32 -17.14
CA VAL A 67 -7.78 0.32 -17.67
C VAL A 67 -8.65 -0.70 -16.92
N LYS A 68 -8.16 -1.93 -16.69
CA LYS A 68 -8.91 -2.93 -15.92
C LYS A 68 -9.10 -2.54 -14.45
N ALA A 69 -8.10 -1.89 -13.84
CA ALA A 69 -8.17 -1.45 -12.45
C ALA A 69 -9.19 -0.30 -12.22
N GLU A 70 -9.47 0.49 -13.26
CA GLU A 70 -10.42 1.60 -13.19
C GLU A 70 -11.86 1.21 -13.57
N LYS A 71 -12.09 -0.05 -13.97
CA LYS A 71 -13.42 -0.62 -14.17
C LYS A 71 -14.01 -1.04 -12.83
N LEU A 72 -15.34 -0.91 -12.70
CA LEU A 72 -16.07 -1.37 -11.51
C LEU A 72 -15.79 -2.86 -11.27
N PRO A 73 -15.23 -3.25 -10.11
CA PRO A 73 -14.94 -4.66 -9.83
C PRO A 73 -16.21 -5.51 -9.84
N GLN A 74 -16.07 -6.73 -10.34
CA GLN A 74 -17.14 -7.72 -10.28
C GLN A 74 -17.50 -8.04 -8.82
N GLN A 75 -18.76 -8.38 -8.60
CA GLN A 75 -19.25 -8.72 -7.28
C GLN A 75 -18.74 -10.12 -6.92
N HIS A 76 -17.77 -10.18 -6.00
CA HIS A 76 -17.19 -11.42 -5.49
C HIS A 76 -17.72 -11.76 -4.09
N CYS A 77 -17.39 -12.94 -3.58
CA CYS A 77 -17.72 -13.34 -2.20
C CYS A 77 -17.04 -12.46 -1.13
N CYS A 78 -16.01 -11.70 -1.51
CA CYS A 78 -15.24 -10.83 -0.65
C CYS A 78 -15.67 -9.36 -0.80
N TYR A 79 -16.45 -8.87 0.15
CA TYR A 79 -16.98 -7.51 0.17
C TYR A 79 -16.70 -6.78 1.49
N HIS A 80 -16.69 -5.45 1.42
CA HIS A 80 -16.65 -4.62 2.62
C HIS A 80 -18.04 -4.46 3.21
N HIS A 81 -18.25 -5.01 4.41
CA HIS A 81 -19.51 -4.92 5.13
C HIS A 81 -19.47 -3.84 6.22
N ILE A 82 -20.51 -3.01 6.27
CA ILE A 82 -20.65 -1.89 7.20
C ILE A 82 -21.72 -2.24 8.21
N LYS A 83 -21.29 -2.63 9.42
CA LYS A 83 -22.19 -2.89 10.55
C LYS A 83 -22.29 -1.66 11.43
N LEU A 84 -23.49 -1.13 11.62
CA LEU A 84 -23.74 -0.03 12.55
C LEU A 84 -24.04 -0.56 13.96
N GLU A 85 -23.58 0.16 14.99
CA GLU A 85 -23.97 -0.03 16.41
C GLU A 85 -24.97 1.05 16.87
N GLY A 86 -25.18 2.08 16.05
CA GLY A 86 -26.10 3.18 16.33
C GLY A 86 -26.96 3.53 15.13
N LEU A 87 -27.69 4.64 15.25
CA LEU A 87 -28.47 5.17 14.15
C LEU A 87 -27.57 5.71 13.05
N LEU A 88 -28.02 5.57 11.81
CA LEU A 88 -27.38 6.18 10.66
C LEU A 88 -27.36 7.71 10.84
N PRO A 89 -26.23 8.39 10.61
CA PRO A 89 -26.16 9.83 10.77
C PRO A 89 -27.14 10.55 9.81
N PRO A 90 -27.69 11.71 10.22
CA PRO A 90 -28.49 12.54 9.33
C PRO A 90 -27.61 13.14 8.22
N VAL A 91 -28.27 13.63 7.17
CA VAL A 91 -27.62 14.34 6.05
C VAL A 91 -26.71 15.46 6.56
N GLY A 92 -25.47 15.46 6.10
CA GLY A 92 -24.49 16.48 6.43
C GLY A 92 -24.64 17.72 5.55
N VAL A 93 -24.10 18.84 6.03
CA VAL A 93 -24.11 20.10 5.30
C VAL A 93 -23.12 20.02 4.13
N ILE A 94 -23.60 20.24 2.91
CA ILE A 94 -22.78 20.26 1.70
C ILE A 94 -21.75 21.39 1.80
N TYR A 95 -20.48 21.07 1.57
CA TYR A 95 -19.42 22.06 1.54
C TYR A 95 -19.45 22.87 0.24
N SER A 96 -18.98 24.12 0.30
CA SER A 96 -18.87 24.94 -0.90
C SER A 96 -17.76 24.39 -1.81
N LEU A 97 -18.12 24.01 -3.03
CA LEU A 97 -17.21 23.46 -4.04
C LEU A 97 -17.05 24.41 -5.22
N SER A 98 -15.81 24.52 -5.70
CA SER A 98 -15.45 25.21 -6.94
C SER A 98 -15.94 24.43 -8.17
N ASN A 99 -15.89 25.05 -9.36
CA ASN A 99 -16.35 24.39 -10.59
C ASN A 99 -15.40 23.27 -11.09
N GLN A 100 -14.14 23.25 -10.62
CA GLN A 100 -13.19 22.18 -10.95
C GLN A 100 -13.36 20.95 -10.04
N GLU A 101 -14.04 21.11 -8.92
CA GLU A 101 -14.28 20.07 -7.92
C GLU A 101 -15.55 19.30 -8.26
N SER A 102 -15.40 18.26 -9.08
CA SER A 102 -16.51 17.47 -9.61
C SER A 102 -16.31 15.96 -9.41
N GLU A 103 -17.42 15.28 -9.20
CA GLU A 103 -17.53 13.84 -9.01
C GLU A 103 -17.54 13.02 -10.32
N THR A 104 -17.59 13.69 -11.48
CA THR A 104 -17.77 13.07 -12.81
C THR A 104 -16.80 11.93 -13.09
N GLU A 105 -15.53 12.04 -12.71
CA GLU A 105 -14.53 10.97 -12.92
C GLU A 105 -14.96 9.65 -12.25
N ASN A 106 -15.50 9.71 -11.03
CA ASN A 106 -15.95 8.50 -10.33
C ASN A 106 -17.28 7.97 -10.88
N VAL A 107 -18.12 8.84 -11.46
CA VAL A 107 -19.35 8.43 -12.17
C VAL A 107 -18.98 7.69 -13.46
N GLU A 108 -18.06 8.23 -14.25
CA GLU A 108 -17.59 7.63 -15.51
C GLU A 108 -16.93 6.27 -15.29
N LYS A 109 -16.15 6.13 -14.20
CA LYS A 109 -15.57 4.84 -13.76
C LYS A 109 -16.62 3.85 -13.22
N GLY A 110 -17.85 4.33 -12.95
CA GLY A 110 -18.91 3.55 -12.32
C GLY A 110 -18.66 3.24 -10.84
N PHE A 111 -17.70 3.90 -10.20
CA PHE A 111 -17.41 3.72 -8.77
C PHE A 111 -18.50 4.32 -7.88
N ILE A 112 -19.17 5.36 -8.37
CA ILE A 112 -20.36 5.93 -7.74
C ILE A 112 -21.56 5.88 -8.68
N SER A 113 -22.75 5.77 -8.09
CA SER A 113 -24.02 5.82 -8.80
C SER A 113 -25.00 6.75 -8.09
N PRO A 114 -26.01 7.34 -8.78
CA PRO A 114 -27.01 8.19 -8.14
C PRO A 114 -27.72 7.46 -6.99
N SER A 115 -27.82 8.11 -5.84
CA SER A 115 -28.43 7.52 -4.65
C SER A 115 -29.79 8.16 -4.34
N SER A 116 -30.67 7.35 -3.76
CA SER A 116 -31.94 7.79 -3.14
C SER A 116 -31.91 7.66 -1.61
N SER A 117 -30.71 7.48 -1.04
CA SER A 117 -30.53 7.31 0.40
C SER A 117 -31.06 8.50 1.19
N SER A 118 -31.65 8.21 2.35
CA SER A 118 -32.11 9.22 3.30
C SER A 118 -30.96 9.86 4.10
N THR A 119 -29.71 9.44 3.85
CA THR A 119 -28.50 10.06 4.39
C THR A 119 -27.61 10.58 3.27
N GLY A 120 -26.59 11.36 3.63
CA GLY A 120 -25.65 11.92 2.69
C GLY A 120 -24.51 12.61 3.41
N VAL A 121 -23.29 12.14 3.19
CA VAL A 121 -22.09 12.69 3.80
C VAL A 121 -21.46 13.71 2.86
N PRO A 122 -21.03 14.89 3.34
CA PRO A 122 -20.46 15.91 2.47
C PRO A 122 -19.10 15.49 1.95
N VAL A 123 -18.78 16.00 0.76
CA VAL A 123 -17.51 15.75 0.08
C VAL A 123 -16.65 17.01 0.01
N PHE A 124 -15.34 16.81 -0.04
CA PHE A 124 -14.34 17.84 -0.29
C PHE A 124 -13.23 17.26 -1.16
N PHE A 125 -12.40 18.11 -1.75
CA PHE A 125 -11.31 17.65 -2.61
C PHE A 125 -9.95 17.99 -2.01
N VAL A 126 -9.01 17.07 -2.21
CA VAL A 126 -7.61 17.24 -1.84
C VAL A 126 -6.75 17.21 -3.10
N LYS A 127 -5.81 18.15 -3.22
CA LYS A 127 -4.85 18.18 -4.33
C LYS A 127 -3.91 16.97 -4.23
N LYS A 128 -3.84 16.21 -5.32
CA LYS A 128 -2.84 15.16 -5.52
C LYS A 128 -1.48 15.79 -5.87
N LYS A 129 -0.41 14.98 -5.77
CA LYS A 129 0.96 15.43 -6.11
C LYS A 129 1.14 15.75 -7.59
N ASP A 130 0.34 15.12 -8.44
CA ASP A 130 0.29 15.29 -9.90
C ASP A 130 -0.68 16.39 -10.35
N LEU A 131 -1.04 17.33 -9.46
CA LEU A 131 -1.99 18.43 -9.68
C LEU A 131 -3.46 18.01 -9.88
N GLY A 132 -3.76 16.71 -9.89
CA GLY A 132 -5.14 16.21 -9.91
C GLY A 132 -5.91 16.49 -8.61
N LEU A 133 -7.22 16.28 -8.63
CA LEU A 133 -8.07 16.35 -7.44
C LEU A 133 -8.48 14.95 -6.98
N CYS A 134 -8.58 14.75 -5.67
CA CYS A 134 -9.05 13.51 -5.05
C CYS A 134 -10.35 13.79 -4.30
N LEU A 135 -11.44 13.13 -4.70
CA LEU A 135 -12.72 13.19 -4.00
C LEU A 135 -12.60 12.50 -2.63
N CYS A 136 -12.80 13.26 -1.56
CA CYS A 136 -12.75 12.77 -0.19
C CYS A 136 -14.12 12.95 0.47
N VAL A 137 -14.60 11.90 1.12
CA VAL A 137 -15.90 11.91 1.81
C VAL A 137 -15.68 11.95 3.32
N ASP A 138 -16.37 12.84 4.03
CA ASP A 138 -16.18 13.02 5.47
C ASP A 138 -16.94 12.00 6.33
N TYR A 139 -16.50 10.74 6.31
CA TYR A 139 -17.16 9.66 7.07
C TYR A 139 -16.97 9.74 8.59
N ARG A 140 -16.45 10.83 9.19
CA ARG A 140 -16.22 10.91 10.64
C ARG A 140 -17.45 10.59 11.49
N LYS A 141 -18.62 11.09 11.10
CA LYS A 141 -19.88 10.81 11.82
C LYS A 141 -20.30 9.34 11.67
N LEU A 142 -20.28 8.83 10.44
CA LEU A 142 -20.57 7.41 10.16
C LEU A 142 -19.64 6.49 10.94
N ASN A 143 -18.33 6.78 10.90
CA ASN A 143 -17.30 6.04 11.61
C ASN A 143 -17.51 5.96 13.12
N SER A 144 -18.13 6.99 13.73
CA SER A 144 -18.41 6.98 15.18
C SER A 144 -19.50 5.99 15.58
N VAL A 145 -20.39 5.62 14.65
CA VAL A 145 -21.50 4.68 14.86
C VAL A 145 -21.27 3.32 14.19
N THR A 146 -20.15 3.13 13.50
CA THR A 146 -19.78 1.85 12.88
C THR A 146 -19.10 0.92 13.89
N ARG A 147 -19.55 -0.33 13.96
CA ARG A 147 -18.94 -1.40 14.75
C ARG A 147 -17.49 -1.60 14.32
N LYS A 148 -16.55 -1.40 15.22
CA LYS A 148 -15.12 -1.52 14.92
C LYS A 148 -14.71 -2.97 14.66
N ASN A 149 -14.18 -3.25 13.49
CA ASN A 149 -13.50 -4.50 13.16
C ASN A 149 -12.05 -4.44 13.66
N ARG A 150 -11.67 -5.38 14.52
CA ARG A 150 -10.31 -5.49 15.08
C ARG A 150 -9.52 -6.63 14.44
N TYR A 151 -9.66 -6.80 13.13
CA TYR A 151 -8.89 -7.79 12.38
C TYR A 151 -7.39 -7.56 12.64
N PRO A 152 -6.62 -8.60 12.99
CA PRO A 152 -5.21 -8.44 13.33
C PRO A 152 -4.40 -8.12 12.07
N VAL A 153 -3.70 -6.98 12.08
CA VAL A 153 -2.66 -6.68 11.10
C VAL A 153 -1.34 -7.20 11.66
N PRO A 154 -0.54 -7.95 10.88
CA PRO A 154 0.72 -8.51 11.36
C PRO A 154 1.63 -7.41 11.94
N PRO A 155 2.16 -7.58 13.17
CA PRO A 155 3.09 -6.61 13.74
C PRO A 155 4.42 -6.66 12.99
N MET A 156 5.07 -5.51 12.86
CA MET A 156 6.34 -5.37 12.12
C MET A 156 7.45 -6.26 12.66
N THR A 157 7.43 -6.56 13.95
CA THR A 157 8.41 -7.44 14.61
C THR A 157 8.36 -8.87 14.09
N LYS A 158 7.23 -9.32 13.51
CA LYS A 158 7.08 -10.65 12.91
C LYS A 158 7.86 -10.79 11.60
N LEU A 159 8.11 -9.68 10.90
CA LEU A 159 8.85 -9.68 9.63
C LEU A 159 10.26 -10.27 9.80
N LEU A 160 10.93 -10.00 10.93
CA LEU A 160 12.27 -10.49 11.23
C LEU A 160 12.36 -12.02 11.21
N THR A 161 11.35 -12.70 11.76
CA THR A 161 11.34 -14.16 11.83
C THR A 161 10.95 -14.78 10.50
N VAL A 162 10.07 -14.13 9.74
CA VAL A 162 9.52 -14.67 8.50
C VAL A 162 10.53 -14.61 7.36
N PHE A 163 11.32 -13.54 7.27
CA PHE A 163 12.30 -13.38 6.17
C PHE A 163 13.62 -14.13 6.40
N ASN A 164 13.77 -14.83 7.51
CA ASN A 164 15.03 -15.53 7.83
C ASN A 164 15.38 -16.57 6.76
N GLY A 165 16.62 -16.54 6.26
CA GLY A 165 17.09 -17.43 5.20
C GLY A 165 16.66 -17.04 3.77
N SER A 166 15.95 -15.92 3.61
CA SER A 166 15.61 -15.39 2.29
C SER A 166 16.74 -14.53 1.73
N ILE A 167 16.98 -14.63 0.43
CA ILE A 167 18.04 -13.90 -0.27
C ILE A 167 17.52 -12.99 -1.38
N ILE A 168 16.27 -13.20 -1.79
CA ILE A 168 15.63 -12.51 -2.90
C ILE A 168 14.20 -12.13 -2.52
N PHE A 169 13.81 -10.92 -2.90
CA PHE A 169 12.57 -10.28 -2.49
C PHE A 169 11.90 -9.60 -3.69
N SER A 170 10.58 -9.65 -3.73
CA SER A 170 9.77 -8.85 -4.64
C SER A 170 8.65 -8.17 -3.86
N LYS A 171 8.40 -6.90 -4.15
CA LYS A 171 7.30 -6.12 -3.58
C LYS A 171 6.28 -5.84 -4.68
N ILE A 172 5.02 -6.18 -4.43
CA ILE A 172 3.89 -5.89 -5.30
C ILE A 172 2.98 -4.90 -4.57
N ASP A 173 2.81 -3.69 -5.11
CA ASP A 173 1.96 -2.61 -4.58
C ASP A 173 0.65 -2.60 -5.38
N LEU A 174 -0.49 -2.74 -4.70
CA LEU A 174 -1.80 -2.77 -5.36
C LEU A 174 -2.27 -1.36 -5.76
N ARG A 175 -2.72 -1.21 -7.00
CA ARG A 175 -3.22 0.05 -7.56
C ARG A 175 -4.56 0.40 -6.92
N ALA A 176 -4.63 1.56 -6.28
CA ALA A 176 -5.85 2.09 -5.67
C ALA A 176 -6.60 1.02 -4.85
N ALA A 177 -5.85 0.26 -4.04
CA ALA A 177 -6.24 -1.06 -3.51
C ALA A 177 -7.67 -1.13 -2.94
N TYR A 178 -8.13 -0.09 -2.23
CA TYR A 178 -9.49 -0.08 -1.68
C TYR A 178 -10.58 -0.11 -2.76
N ASN A 179 -10.38 0.58 -3.89
CA ASN A 179 -11.34 0.63 -4.99
C ASN A 179 -11.47 -0.70 -5.74
N LEU A 180 -10.54 -1.63 -5.55
CA LEU A 180 -10.58 -2.96 -6.16
C LEU A 180 -11.61 -3.91 -5.54
N LEU A 181 -12.17 -3.54 -4.38
CA LEU A 181 -13.15 -4.36 -3.67
C LEU A 181 -14.51 -3.66 -3.61
N ARG A 182 -15.59 -4.44 -3.66
CA ARG A 182 -16.96 -3.93 -3.59
C ARG A 182 -17.42 -3.69 -2.15
N ILE A 183 -18.30 -2.72 -1.99
CA ILE A 183 -19.18 -2.65 -0.82
C ILE A 183 -20.17 -3.81 -0.91
N LYS A 184 -20.57 -4.34 0.25
CA LYS A 184 -21.60 -5.37 0.30
C LYS A 184 -22.92 -4.84 -0.26
N GLU A 185 -23.57 -5.62 -1.11
CA GLU A 185 -24.91 -5.32 -1.60
C GLU A 185 -25.89 -5.08 -0.45
N GLY A 186 -26.57 -3.95 -0.52
CA GLY A 186 -27.49 -3.44 0.49
C GLY A 186 -26.83 -2.48 1.49
N ASP A 187 -25.50 -2.40 1.56
CA ASP A 187 -24.81 -1.45 2.45
C ASP A 187 -24.42 -0.14 1.75
N GLU A 188 -24.51 -0.06 0.42
CA GLU A 188 -24.06 1.10 -0.38
C GLU A 188 -24.73 2.40 0.07
N HIS A 189 -26.03 2.34 0.36
CA HIS A 189 -26.81 3.49 0.83
C HIS A 189 -26.29 4.08 2.16
N LEU A 190 -25.57 3.31 2.98
CA LEU A 190 -25.00 3.74 4.26
C LEU A 190 -23.83 4.71 4.07
N ILE A 191 -23.17 4.64 2.91
CA ILE A 191 -22.03 5.49 2.56
C ILE A 191 -22.37 6.53 1.50
N ALA A 192 -23.66 6.81 1.33
CA ALA A 192 -24.14 7.85 0.44
C ALA A 192 -23.45 9.19 0.74
N LEU A 193 -23.14 9.92 -0.33
CA LEU A 193 -22.50 11.21 -0.33
C LEU A 193 -23.41 12.27 -0.95
N SER A 194 -23.18 13.51 -0.55
CA SER A 194 -23.85 14.68 -1.10
C SER A 194 -22.83 15.59 -1.77
N ALA A 195 -22.92 15.69 -3.08
CA ALA A 195 -22.14 16.58 -3.93
C ALA A 195 -22.94 17.84 -4.29
N LYS A 196 -22.35 18.74 -5.08
CA LYS A 196 -22.94 20.04 -5.42
C LYS A 196 -24.29 19.94 -6.14
N TYR A 197 -24.45 18.95 -7.01
CA TYR A 197 -25.62 18.81 -7.89
C TYR A 197 -26.39 17.50 -7.70
N GLY A 198 -26.08 16.71 -6.67
CA GLY A 198 -26.75 15.43 -6.47
C GLY A 198 -26.24 14.64 -5.28
N SER A 199 -26.92 13.52 -5.01
CA SER A 199 -26.48 12.52 -4.06
C SER A 199 -26.10 11.24 -4.79
N TYR A 200 -25.04 10.61 -4.34
CA TYR A 200 -24.49 9.40 -4.93
C TYR A 200 -24.14 8.40 -3.84
N GLU A 201 -23.97 7.14 -4.21
CA GLU A 201 -23.46 6.09 -3.34
C GLU A 201 -22.30 5.38 -4.02
N TYR A 202 -21.30 5.03 -3.22
CA TYR A 202 -20.16 4.29 -3.70
C TYR A 202 -20.47 2.79 -3.75
N LEU A 203 -20.06 2.17 -4.85
CA LEU A 203 -20.19 0.73 -5.07
C LEU A 203 -18.91 -0.02 -4.67
N VAL A 204 -17.80 0.71 -4.57
CA VAL A 204 -16.47 0.22 -4.20
C VAL A 204 -16.06 0.69 -2.82
N MET A 205 -15.19 -0.07 -2.16
CA MET A 205 -14.63 0.31 -0.87
C MET A 205 -13.70 1.51 -1.01
N LEU A 206 -13.68 2.34 0.03
CA LEU A 206 -13.01 3.64 0.01
C LEU A 206 -12.04 3.79 1.17
N PHE A 207 -11.11 4.70 0.98
CA PHE A 207 -10.38 5.27 2.08
C PHE A 207 -11.31 6.09 3.00
N GLY A 208 -10.99 6.13 4.30
CA GLY A 208 -11.71 6.94 5.27
C GLY A 208 -12.83 6.22 6.02
N LEU A 209 -13.28 5.04 5.59
CA LEU A 209 -14.18 4.21 6.41
C LEU A 209 -13.39 3.48 7.50
N THR A 210 -13.97 3.38 8.70
CA THR A 210 -13.32 2.82 9.91
C THR A 210 -12.71 1.44 9.69
N ASN A 211 -13.40 0.60 8.92
CA ASN A 211 -13.06 -0.82 8.78
C ASN A 211 -12.41 -1.15 7.43
N SER A 212 -12.18 -0.18 6.54
CA SER A 212 -11.59 -0.48 5.21
C SER A 212 -10.25 -1.19 5.33
N PRO A 213 -9.27 -0.72 6.14
CA PRO A 213 -7.98 -1.41 6.26
C PRO A 213 -8.12 -2.84 6.79
N ALA A 214 -8.93 -3.02 7.83
CA ALA A 214 -9.17 -4.33 8.45
C ALA A 214 -9.86 -5.31 7.49
N SER A 215 -10.81 -4.82 6.70
CA SER A 215 -11.54 -5.65 5.73
C SER A 215 -10.65 -6.01 4.55
N PHE A 216 -9.88 -5.06 4.04
CA PHE A 216 -8.91 -5.29 2.97
C PHE A 216 -7.89 -6.35 3.40
N GLN A 217 -7.26 -6.17 4.56
CA GLN A 217 -6.30 -7.14 5.09
C GLN A 217 -6.93 -8.54 5.23
N ASN A 218 -8.15 -8.64 5.76
CA ASN A 218 -8.83 -9.93 5.91
C ASN A 218 -9.06 -10.63 4.56
N ILE A 219 -9.49 -9.87 3.56
CA ILE A 219 -9.78 -10.38 2.22
C ILE A 219 -8.49 -10.85 1.55
N VAL A 220 -7.45 -10.01 1.52
CA VAL A 220 -6.17 -10.38 0.90
C VAL A 220 -5.51 -11.53 1.64
N ASN A 221 -5.60 -11.60 2.96
CA ASN A 221 -5.14 -12.75 3.73
C ASN A 221 -5.93 -14.03 3.39
N GLY A 222 -7.24 -13.91 3.18
CA GLY A 222 -8.10 -15.05 2.81
C GLY A 222 -7.70 -15.65 1.47
N ILE A 223 -7.50 -14.82 0.45
CA ILE A 223 -7.12 -15.31 -0.89
C ILE A 223 -5.69 -15.84 -0.91
N SER A 224 -4.76 -15.26 -0.13
CA SER A 224 -3.35 -15.66 -0.09
C SER A 224 -3.01 -16.65 1.03
N ALA A 225 -4.02 -17.23 1.69
CA ALA A 225 -3.86 -18.00 2.92
C ALA A 225 -2.84 -19.14 2.81
N GLU A 226 -2.75 -19.78 1.64
CA GLU A 226 -1.82 -20.88 1.38
C GLU A 226 -0.35 -20.43 1.33
N PHE A 227 -0.07 -19.13 1.18
CA PHE A 227 1.27 -18.58 0.96
C PHE A 227 1.79 -17.76 2.15
N LEU A 228 0.87 -17.31 3.02
CA LEU A 228 1.17 -16.44 4.15
C LEU A 228 2.20 -17.07 5.09
N ASP A 229 3.21 -16.27 5.46
CA ASP A 229 4.35 -16.65 6.30
C ASP A 229 5.21 -17.81 5.76
N ILE A 230 4.90 -18.37 4.57
CA ILE A 230 5.73 -19.38 3.88
C ILE A 230 6.67 -18.68 2.90
N PHE A 231 6.10 -17.88 2.00
CA PHE A 231 6.85 -17.07 1.04
C PHE A 231 6.19 -15.71 0.75
N VAL A 232 5.07 -15.41 1.41
CA VAL A 232 4.35 -14.13 1.28
C VAL A 232 4.10 -13.49 2.63
N VAL A 233 4.28 -12.17 2.71
CA VAL A 233 3.72 -11.32 3.77
C VAL A 233 2.86 -10.24 3.14
N VAL A 234 1.64 -10.07 3.64
CA VAL A 234 0.71 -9.04 3.19
C VAL A 234 0.56 -7.98 4.27
N HIS A 235 0.67 -6.72 3.89
CA HIS A 235 0.31 -5.59 4.73
C HIS A 235 -0.51 -4.58 3.93
N LEU A 236 -1.84 -4.61 4.12
CA LEU A 236 -2.77 -3.84 3.32
C LEU A 236 -2.47 -4.02 1.82
N ASP A 237 -2.17 -2.94 1.11
CA ASP A 237 -1.87 -2.86 -0.32
C ASP A 237 -0.46 -3.36 -0.71
N ASP A 238 0.41 -3.61 0.27
CA ASP A 238 1.79 -4.00 0.07
C ASP A 238 1.98 -5.52 0.27
N ILE A 239 2.19 -6.26 -0.83
CA ILE A 239 2.47 -7.70 -0.84
C ILE A 239 3.98 -7.92 -1.01
N MET A 240 4.62 -8.52 -0.01
CA MET A 240 6.02 -8.94 -0.06
C MET A 240 6.10 -10.42 -0.40
N VAL A 241 6.90 -10.76 -1.40
CA VAL A 241 7.29 -12.14 -1.76
C VAL A 241 8.76 -12.33 -1.41
N PHE A 242 9.11 -13.44 -0.79
CA PHE A 242 10.48 -13.75 -0.38
C PHE A 242 10.84 -15.20 -0.66
N SER A 243 12.10 -15.45 -1.03
CA SER A 243 12.59 -16.80 -1.33
C SER A 243 14.06 -16.98 -0.97
N SER A 244 14.48 -18.24 -0.82
CA SER A 244 15.87 -18.66 -0.61
C SER A 244 16.62 -18.99 -1.90
N SER A 245 15.94 -19.04 -3.04
CA SER A 245 16.54 -19.27 -4.37
C SER A 245 15.79 -18.49 -5.44
N GLU A 246 16.47 -18.16 -6.53
CA GLU A 246 15.89 -17.42 -7.66
C GLU A 246 14.83 -18.25 -8.41
N GLU A 247 15.11 -19.54 -8.65
CA GLU A 247 14.17 -20.47 -9.30
C GLU A 247 12.87 -20.63 -8.50
N GLY A 248 12.98 -20.73 -7.18
CA GLY A 248 11.82 -20.74 -6.29
C GLY A 248 11.08 -19.40 -6.30
N HIS A 249 11.81 -18.29 -6.39
CA HIS A 249 11.24 -16.95 -6.43
C HIS A 249 10.35 -16.71 -7.66
N VAL A 250 10.79 -17.17 -8.83
CA VAL A 250 9.97 -17.07 -10.05
C VAL A 250 8.61 -17.75 -9.86
N LYS A 251 8.60 -18.96 -9.27
CA LYS A 251 7.37 -19.70 -9.00
C LYS A 251 6.50 -18.97 -7.98
N HIS A 252 7.09 -18.47 -6.89
CA HIS A 252 6.38 -17.76 -5.84
C HIS A 252 5.71 -16.47 -6.35
N VAL A 253 6.43 -15.65 -7.11
CA VAL A 253 5.88 -14.42 -7.69
C VAL A 253 4.78 -14.75 -8.70
N ALA A 254 4.97 -15.77 -9.55
CA ALA A 254 3.94 -16.21 -10.49
C ALA A 254 2.66 -16.66 -9.77
N SER A 255 2.77 -17.42 -8.67
CA SER A 255 1.61 -17.81 -7.87
C SER A 255 0.87 -16.62 -7.29
N VAL A 256 1.59 -15.60 -6.82
CA VAL A 256 0.96 -14.36 -6.31
C VAL A 256 0.26 -13.60 -7.44
N LEU A 257 0.91 -13.41 -8.59
CA LEU A 257 0.30 -12.74 -9.74
C LEU A 257 -0.94 -13.50 -10.25
N GLN A 258 -0.93 -14.84 -10.21
CA GLN A 258 -2.09 -15.64 -10.55
C GLN A 258 -3.24 -15.43 -9.57
N ILE A 259 -2.99 -15.39 -8.26
CA ILE A 259 -4.05 -15.05 -7.28
C ILE A 259 -4.63 -13.66 -7.52
N LEU A 260 -3.77 -12.68 -7.83
CA LEU A 260 -4.23 -11.33 -8.14
C LEU A 260 -5.13 -11.33 -9.38
N ARG A 261 -4.72 -12.02 -10.45
CA ARG A 261 -5.54 -12.22 -11.65
C ARG A 261 -6.88 -12.85 -11.33
N ASP A 262 -6.89 -13.98 -10.63
CA ASP A 262 -8.11 -14.75 -10.32
C ASP A 262 -9.13 -13.95 -9.50
N ASN A 263 -8.65 -12.96 -8.74
CA ASN A 263 -9.47 -12.11 -7.88
C ASN A 263 -9.67 -10.69 -8.43
N ASN A 264 -9.27 -10.41 -9.68
CA ASN A 264 -9.33 -9.08 -10.30
C ASN A 264 -8.68 -7.98 -9.44
N LEU A 265 -7.54 -8.29 -8.82
CA LEU A 265 -6.72 -7.31 -8.11
C LEU A 265 -5.58 -6.86 -9.01
N PHE A 266 -5.35 -5.55 -9.07
CA PHE A 266 -4.38 -4.98 -10.01
C PHE A 266 -3.20 -4.33 -9.28
N ALA A 267 -2.00 -4.58 -9.79
CA ALA A 267 -0.77 -4.03 -9.26
C ALA A 267 -0.39 -2.73 -9.97
N LYS A 268 0.29 -1.83 -9.26
CA LYS A 268 0.88 -0.62 -9.81
C LYS A 268 2.34 -0.88 -10.17
N ASP A 269 2.56 -1.14 -11.45
CA ASP A 269 3.85 -1.35 -12.11
C ASP A 269 4.97 -0.43 -11.58
N SER A 270 4.80 0.90 -11.64
CA SER A 270 5.77 1.92 -11.21
C SER A 270 6.21 1.85 -9.74
N LYS A 271 5.53 1.06 -8.91
CA LYS A 271 5.88 0.86 -7.50
C LYS A 271 6.22 -0.58 -7.16
N CYS A 272 6.06 -1.51 -8.10
CA CYS A 272 6.47 -2.89 -7.91
C CYS A 272 7.99 -2.99 -8.03
N VAL A 273 8.55 -3.93 -7.28
CA VAL A 273 9.97 -4.25 -7.30
C VAL A 273 10.08 -5.76 -7.46
N PHE A 274 10.88 -6.23 -8.42
CA PHE A 274 11.05 -7.65 -8.69
C PHE A 274 12.51 -8.07 -8.49
N HIS A 275 12.73 -9.27 -7.96
CA HIS A 275 14.05 -9.92 -7.84
C HIS A 275 15.14 -9.08 -7.12
N ALA A 276 14.76 -8.30 -6.11
CA ALA A 276 15.69 -7.47 -5.36
C ALA A 276 16.43 -8.29 -4.29
N SER A 277 17.73 -8.06 -4.12
CA SER A 277 18.49 -8.55 -2.96
C SER A 277 18.21 -7.74 -1.68
N SER A 278 17.68 -6.52 -1.86
CA SER A 278 17.28 -5.62 -0.78
C SER A 278 16.10 -4.77 -1.22
N VAL A 279 15.10 -4.59 -0.35
CA VAL A 279 13.87 -3.84 -0.68
C VAL A 279 13.36 -3.02 0.52
N GLU A 280 12.86 -1.81 0.25
CA GLU A 280 12.16 -1.03 1.28
C GLU A 280 10.74 -1.60 1.49
N TYR A 281 10.43 -1.97 2.72
CA TYR A 281 9.13 -2.48 3.10
C TYR A 281 8.71 -1.97 4.47
N LEU A 282 7.54 -1.32 4.52
CA LEU A 282 6.94 -0.78 5.74
C LEU A 282 7.91 0.09 6.56
N GLY A 283 8.80 0.84 5.89
CA GLY A 283 9.75 1.74 6.53
C GLY A 283 11.01 1.09 7.09
N TYR A 284 11.28 -0.15 6.72
CA TYR A 284 12.53 -0.86 6.93
C TYR A 284 13.15 -1.24 5.59
N VAL A 285 14.44 -1.54 5.59
CA VAL A 285 15.14 -2.16 4.46
C VAL A 285 15.30 -3.64 4.79
N VAL A 286 14.72 -4.50 3.97
CA VAL A 286 14.80 -5.96 4.09
C VAL A 286 15.92 -6.45 3.19
N SER A 287 16.84 -7.27 3.69
CA SER A 287 17.83 -7.98 2.88
C SER A 287 18.17 -9.35 3.49
N SER A 288 19.07 -10.10 2.84
CA SER A 288 19.62 -11.36 3.37
C SER A 288 20.33 -11.20 4.73
N ASP A 289 20.84 -10.00 5.04
CA ASP A 289 21.45 -9.68 6.34
C ASP A 289 20.40 -9.48 7.46
N GLY A 290 19.11 -9.47 7.11
CA GLY A 290 17.99 -9.15 7.99
C GLY A 290 17.40 -7.76 7.75
N LEU A 291 16.70 -7.22 8.75
CA LEU A 291 16.10 -5.89 8.66
C LEU A 291 17.08 -4.80 9.09
N LYS A 292 17.12 -3.72 8.32
CA LYS A 292 17.84 -2.47 8.64
C LYS A 292 16.84 -1.31 8.70
N MET A 293 17.20 -0.27 9.43
CA MET A 293 16.42 0.98 9.42
C MET A 293 16.62 1.69 8.09
N ASP A 294 15.55 2.31 7.59
CA ASP A 294 15.66 3.21 6.43
C ASP A 294 16.63 4.36 6.72
N SER A 295 17.60 4.56 5.82
CA SER A 295 18.68 5.54 6.02
C SER A 295 18.14 6.97 6.08
N SER A 296 17.10 7.30 5.31
CA SER A 296 16.48 8.62 5.33
C SER A 296 15.81 8.90 6.68
N LYS A 297 15.17 7.89 7.29
CA LYS A 297 14.55 8.01 8.62
C LYS A 297 15.59 8.09 9.73
N VAL A 298 16.71 7.38 9.60
CA VAL A 298 17.85 7.54 10.51
C VAL A 298 18.39 8.97 10.43
N GLN A 299 18.59 9.51 9.23
CA GLN A 299 19.05 10.89 9.06
C GLN A 299 18.09 11.92 9.67
N LYS A 300 16.78 11.70 9.56
CA LYS A 300 15.77 12.54 10.24
C LYS A 300 15.90 12.53 11.75
N ILE A 301 16.21 11.37 12.37
CA ILE A 301 16.47 11.29 13.82
C ILE A 301 17.75 12.04 14.18
N LEU A 302 18.82 11.84 13.41
CA LEU A 302 20.13 12.45 13.67
C LEU A 302 20.07 13.99 13.64
N HIS A 303 19.27 14.55 12.74
CA HIS A 303 19.07 15.98 12.59
C HIS A 303 17.80 16.48 13.32
N TRP A 304 17.17 15.65 14.16
CA TRP A 304 15.94 16.02 14.83
C TRP A 304 16.22 17.16 15.83
N PRO A 305 15.52 18.31 15.74
CA PRO A 305 15.76 19.43 16.63
C PRO A 305 15.43 19.05 18.07
N GLN A 306 16.25 19.49 19.02
CA GLN A 306 16.01 19.22 20.43
C GLN A 306 14.59 19.66 20.84
N PRO A 307 13.73 18.75 21.36
CA PRO A 307 12.36 19.10 21.71
C PRO A 307 12.33 20.18 22.79
N LYS A 308 11.67 21.31 22.49
CA LYS A 308 11.53 22.45 23.42
C LYS A 308 10.21 22.45 24.20
N ASN A 309 9.28 21.55 23.86
CA ASN A 309 7.98 21.46 24.51
C ASN A 309 7.45 20.02 24.49
N ILE A 310 6.38 19.78 25.26
CA ILE A 310 5.77 18.45 25.43
C ILE A 310 5.29 17.87 24.10
N LYS A 311 4.66 18.67 23.23
CA LYS A 311 4.17 18.19 21.93
C LYS A 311 5.33 17.72 21.03
N ALA A 312 6.42 18.48 20.99
CA ALA A 312 7.63 18.13 20.25
C ALA A 312 8.29 16.87 20.82
N LEU A 313 8.30 16.72 22.15
CA LEU A 313 8.84 15.53 22.81
C LEU A 313 7.99 14.29 22.52
N GLN A 314 6.66 14.42 22.59
CA GLN A 314 5.72 13.35 22.26
C GLN A 314 5.86 12.92 20.79
N SER A 315 6.01 13.88 19.87
CA SER A 315 6.27 13.61 18.45
C SER A 315 7.57 12.82 18.25
N PHE A 316 8.67 13.26 18.87
CA PHE A 316 9.95 12.55 18.82
C PHE A 316 9.85 11.12 19.40
N LEU A 317 9.25 10.97 20.58
CA LEU A 317 9.10 9.66 21.22
C LEU A 317 8.21 8.74 20.39
N GLY A 318 7.11 9.25 19.83
CA GLY A 318 6.25 8.51 18.91
C GLY A 318 7.01 7.99 17.70
N PHE A 319 7.87 8.81 17.11
CA PHE A 319 8.75 8.38 16.01
C PHE A 319 9.77 7.33 16.46
N ALA A 320 10.44 7.55 17.59
CA ALA A 320 11.49 6.66 18.09
C ALA A 320 10.96 5.28 18.52
N ILE A 321 9.69 5.20 18.97
CA ILE A 321 9.03 3.93 19.31
C ILE A 321 8.99 2.98 18.11
N PHE A 322 8.81 3.52 16.89
CA PHE A 322 8.77 2.72 15.66
C PHE A 322 10.07 1.92 15.44
N TYR A 323 11.21 2.46 15.88
CA TYR A 323 12.53 1.83 15.72
C TYR A 323 13.09 1.24 17.03
N HIS A 324 12.26 1.09 18.08
CA HIS A 324 12.74 0.66 19.40
C HIS A 324 13.45 -0.70 19.38
N CYS A 325 13.09 -1.61 18.46
CA CYS A 325 13.73 -2.91 18.31
C CYS A 325 15.22 -2.81 17.91
N PHE A 326 15.62 -1.72 17.25
CA PHE A 326 17.02 -1.42 16.91
C PHE A 326 17.77 -0.70 18.04
N ILE A 327 17.07 -0.25 19.10
CA ILE A 327 17.65 0.54 20.17
C ILE A 327 17.79 -0.33 21.43
N LYS A 328 19.02 -0.80 21.68
CA LYS A 328 19.33 -1.56 22.89
C LYS A 328 18.94 -0.77 24.15
N ASN A 329 18.16 -1.42 25.02
CA ASN A 329 17.64 -0.88 26.28
C ASN A 329 16.79 0.41 26.11
N TYR A 330 16.01 0.52 25.03
CA TYR A 330 15.15 1.68 24.76
C TYR A 330 14.33 2.11 25.99
N SER A 331 13.63 1.17 26.64
CA SER A 331 12.81 1.44 27.83
C SER A 331 13.59 2.11 28.96
N LYS A 332 14.84 1.73 29.22
CA LYS A 332 15.69 2.37 30.24
C LYS A 332 16.11 3.79 29.84
N LYS A 333 16.38 4.01 28.55
CA LYS A 333 16.79 5.31 27.99
C LYS A 333 15.66 6.35 27.96
N ILE A 334 14.41 5.92 27.80
CA ILE A 334 13.26 6.83 27.80
C ILE A 334 12.75 7.15 29.22
N THR A 335 12.90 6.24 30.18
CA THR A 335 12.44 6.49 31.56
C THR A 335 13.20 7.64 32.22
N SER A 336 14.47 7.86 31.85
CA SER A 336 15.23 9.05 32.29
C SER A 336 14.73 10.35 31.65
N GLN A 337 14.15 10.30 30.45
CA GLN A 337 13.59 11.48 29.76
C GLN A 337 12.14 11.79 30.15
N LYS A 338 11.36 10.77 30.54
CA LYS A 338 9.98 10.95 31.06
C LYS A 338 9.94 11.49 32.49
N ARG A 339 11.08 11.52 33.20
CA ARG A 339 11.25 12.22 34.48
C ARG A 339 12.09 13.48 34.28
N PRO A 340 11.58 14.54 33.63
CA PRO A 340 12.15 15.84 33.89
C PRO A 340 11.89 16.13 35.37
N SER A 341 12.94 16.48 36.10
CA SER A 341 12.98 16.85 37.51
C SER A 341 12.19 18.14 37.80
N PHE A 342 10.88 18.13 37.52
CA PHE A 342 9.92 19.20 37.86
C PHE A 342 9.05 18.86 39.07
N TYR A 343 9.38 17.78 39.79
CA TYR A 343 8.87 17.51 41.13
C TYR A 343 10.06 17.24 42.04
N LEU A 344 10.69 18.31 42.53
CA LEU A 344 11.45 18.42 43.79
C LEU A 344 12.26 19.74 43.74
N GLN A 345 11.58 20.85 44.00
CA GLN A 345 11.94 21.86 44.99
C GLN A 345 10.84 22.92 45.07
#